data_AF-A0A2N2V7P6-F1
#
_entry.id   AF-A0A2N2V7P6-F1
#
_cell.length_a   1.000
_cell.length_b   1.000
_cell.length_c   1.000
_cell.angle_alpha   90.00
_cell.angle_beta   90.00
_cell.angle_gamma   90.00
#
_symmetry.space_group_name_H-M   'P 1'
#
loop_
_entity.id
_entity.type
_entity.pdbx_description
1 polymer ?
#
loop_
_entity_poly.entity_id
_entity_poly.type
_entity_poly.pdbx_seq_one_letter_code
_entity_poly.pdbx_strand_id
1 'polypeptide(L)'
;MPSLDDSLGAIMADHDVQATHAANAAPLVVAPLSAELPPELLTGHQQLDAEHRLLITCIANLRRVCIDQVNCRHCGDCDPPRRHHCESHLVAMLGDLLAFILEHFRTEEEIMRDSLLLMVDRELCQAHMEDHAAISGKVQEIVAALDPMNTAGLIRQLDALLTRWISNHITLHDMLLARWVLREDSVLRRASLPPG
;
A
#
# COMPACT_ATOMS: atom_id res chain seq x y z
N MET A 1 7.03 36.24 62.22
CA MET A 1 8.42 36.74 62.19
C MET A 1 8.99 36.52 63.59
N PRO A 2 9.77 35.44 63.76
CA PRO A 2 11.25 35.47 63.71
C PRO A 2 11.81 34.44 62.69
N SER A 3 12.78 34.78 61.86
CA SER A 3 14.25 34.76 62.00
C SER A 3 14.89 33.39 61.73
N LEU A 4 15.73 33.38 60.69
CA LEU A 4 16.56 32.30 60.15
C LEU A 4 17.79 32.01 61.04
N ASP A 5 18.30 30.77 61.02
CA ASP A 5 19.69 30.46 60.60
C ASP A 5 20.05 28.95 60.63
N ASP A 6 20.67 28.54 59.51
CA ASP A 6 21.70 27.53 59.23
C ASP A 6 22.00 26.32 60.15
N SER A 7 22.07 25.12 59.54
CA SER A 7 23.37 24.43 59.32
C SER A 7 23.25 23.07 58.61
N LEU A 8 24.23 22.82 57.74
CA LEU A 8 24.52 21.59 56.98
C LEU A 8 24.64 20.33 57.85
N GLY A 9 24.18 19.21 57.29
CA GLY A 9 24.55 17.85 57.72
C GLY A 9 24.16 16.82 56.67
N ALA A 10 25.09 16.47 55.79
CA ALA A 10 24.96 15.33 54.88
C ALA A 10 25.10 14.01 55.65
N ILE A 11 24.26 13.01 55.39
CA ILE A 11 24.56 11.56 55.45
C ILE A 11 23.60 10.83 54.48
N MET A 12 24.21 9.94 53.71
CA MET A 12 23.66 9.03 52.71
C MET A 12 22.64 8.05 53.29
N ALA A 13 21.57 7.76 52.55
CA ALA A 13 20.95 6.43 52.51
C ALA A 13 20.13 6.30 51.21
N ASP A 14 20.59 5.38 50.37
CA ASP A 14 19.88 4.73 49.26
C ASP A 14 18.40 4.51 49.55
N HIS A 15 17.55 4.88 48.60
CA HIS A 15 16.37 4.07 48.29
C HIS A 15 16.03 4.26 46.81
N ASP A 16 16.38 3.22 46.05
CA ASP A 16 16.06 2.94 44.65
C ASP A 16 14.66 3.40 44.25
N VAL A 17 14.60 4.41 43.37
CA VAL A 17 13.44 4.66 42.53
C VAL A 17 13.54 3.71 41.36
N GLN A 18 12.92 2.54 41.51
CA GLN A 18 12.85 1.54 40.45
C GLN A 18 11.81 2.00 39.42
N ALA A 19 12.27 2.78 38.45
CA ALA A 19 11.57 3.04 37.21
C ALA A 19 11.43 1.72 36.46
N THR A 20 10.24 1.11 36.51
CA THR A 20 9.91 -0.04 35.69
C THR A 20 9.90 0.38 34.23
N HIS A 21 10.97 -0.01 33.53
CA HIS A 21 11.13 0.13 32.09
C HIS A 21 9.87 -0.32 31.36
N ALA A 22 9.25 0.61 30.64
CA ALA A 22 8.37 0.31 29.54
C ALA A 22 9.15 -0.58 28.57
N ALA A 23 8.75 -1.84 28.47
CA ALA A 23 9.29 -2.76 27.49
C ALA A 23 8.96 -2.20 26.10
N ASN A 24 10.00 -1.72 25.42
CA ASN A 24 9.98 -1.31 24.02
C ASN A 24 9.29 -2.38 23.18
N ALA A 25 8.08 -2.07 22.69
CA ALA A 25 7.52 -2.74 21.53
C ALA A 25 8.33 -2.25 20.31
N ALA A 26 9.43 -2.93 20.01
CA ALA A 26 10.09 -2.77 18.73
C ALA A 26 9.07 -3.12 17.64
N PRO A 27 8.85 -2.28 16.61
CA PRO A 27 8.03 -2.69 15.49
C PRO A 27 8.72 -3.89 14.86
N LEU A 28 7.98 -5.00 14.75
CA LEU A 28 8.40 -6.13 13.93
C LEU A 28 8.39 -5.61 12.49
N VAL A 29 9.52 -5.04 12.04
CA VAL A 29 9.76 -4.73 10.63
C VAL A 29 9.91 -6.09 9.96
N VAL A 30 8.77 -6.69 9.65
CA VAL A 30 8.71 -7.76 8.68
C VAL A 30 9.20 -7.13 7.38
N ALA A 31 10.42 -7.49 6.97
CA ALA A 31 10.93 -7.10 5.66
C ALA A 31 9.84 -7.44 4.62
N PRO A 32 9.45 -6.49 3.76
CA PRO A 32 8.48 -6.79 2.72
C PRO A 32 9.04 -7.96 1.90
N LEU A 33 8.27 -9.05 1.82
CA LEU A 33 8.52 -10.06 0.80
C LEU A 33 8.38 -9.31 -0.52
N SER A 34 9.49 -9.08 -1.22
CA SER A 34 9.43 -8.57 -2.60
C SER A 34 8.73 -9.65 -3.42
N ALA A 35 7.43 -9.49 -3.62
CA ALA A 35 6.69 -10.39 -4.47
C ALA A 35 7.21 -10.18 -5.91
N GLU A 36 7.73 -11.24 -6.51
CA GLU A 36 8.01 -11.20 -7.95
C GLU A 36 6.70 -11.00 -8.70
N LEU A 37 6.71 -10.10 -9.68
CA LEU A 37 5.58 -9.91 -10.59
C LEU A 37 5.47 -11.17 -11.45
N PRO A 38 4.32 -11.87 -11.45
CA PRO A 38 4.12 -13.01 -12.34
C PRO A 38 4.44 -12.64 -13.79
N PRO A 39 5.05 -13.55 -14.57
CA PRO A 39 5.45 -13.25 -15.95
C PRO A 39 4.30 -12.75 -16.83
N GLU A 40 3.07 -13.19 -16.56
CA GLU A 40 1.87 -12.81 -17.29
C GLU A 40 1.45 -11.36 -17.02
N LEU A 41 1.94 -10.75 -15.93
CA LEU A 41 1.67 -9.38 -15.55
C LEU A 41 2.82 -8.43 -15.90
N LEU A 42 3.90 -8.93 -16.52
CA LEU A 42 4.97 -8.08 -17.04
C LEU A 42 4.48 -7.35 -18.29
N THR A 43 4.41 -6.02 -18.20
CA THR A 43 4.09 -5.15 -19.33
C THR A 43 5.31 -4.93 -20.24
N GLY A 44 6.52 -5.08 -19.68
CA GLY A 44 7.79 -4.75 -20.33
C GLY A 44 8.16 -3.27 -20.21
N HIS A 45 7.30 -2.43 -19.61
CA HIS A 45 7.59 -1.04 -19.28
C HIS A 45 8.14 -0.96 -17.85
N GLN A 46 9.42 -0.58 -17.71
CA GLN A 46 10.17 -0.73 -16.44
C GLN A 46 9.49 -0.06 -15.24
N GLN A 47 8.96 1.15 -15.41
CA GLN A 47 8.30 1.88 -14.33
C GLN A 47 6.99 1.21 -13.90
N LEU A 48 6.09 0.90 -14.84
CA LEU A 48 4.82 0.22 -14.58
C LEU A 48 5.06 -1.12 -13.89
N ASP A 49 6.00 -1.94 -14.41
CA ASP A 49 6.33 -3.22 -13.79
C ASP A 49 6.87 -3.06 -12.35
N ALA A 50 7.58 -1.97 -12.05
CA ALA A 50 8.03 -1.67 -10.69
C ALA A 50 6.87 -1.30 -9.77
N GLU A 51 5.93 -0.49 -10.26
CA GLU A 51 4.74 -0.09 -9.51
C GLU A 51 3.80 -1.27 -9.27
N HIS A 52 3.59 -2.14 -10.27
CA HIS A 52 2.82 -3.38 -10.12
C HIS A 52 3.44 -4.33 -9.08
N ARG A 53 4.78 -4.45 -9.03
CA ARG A 53 5.47 -5.21 -7.97
C ARG A 53 5.17 -4.66 -6.58
N LEU A 54 5.11 -3.34 -6.43
CA LEU A 54 4.78 -2.70 -5.16
C LEU A 54 3.33 -2.99 -4.77
N LEU A 55 2.37 -2.89 -5.70
CA LEU A 55 0.97 -3.27 -5.45
C LEU A 55 0.82 -4.72 -4.98
N ILE A 56 1.46 -5.67 -5.65
CA ILE A 56 1.40 -7.09 -5.26
C ILE A 56 2.03 -7.29 -3.88
N THR A 57 3.12 -6.58 -3.58
CA THR A 57 3.75 -6.60 -2.25
C THR A 57 2.80 -6.06 -1.18
N CYS A 58 2.08 -4.97 -1.45
CA CYS A 58 1.06 -4.45 -0.54
C CYS A 58 -0.07 -5.47 -0.30
N ILE A 59 -0.56 -6.14 -1.35
CA ILE A 59 -1.57 -7.21 -1.24
C ILE A 59 -1.04 -8.39 -0.40
N ALA A 60 0.23 -8.78 -0.59
CA ALA A 60 0.86 -9.81 0.22
C ALA A 60 0.97 -9.40 1.70
N ASN A 61 1.30 -8.13 1.98
CA ASN A 61 1.38 -7.59 3.33
C ASN A 61 0.02 -7.51 4.03
N LEU A 62 -1.05 -7.21 3.28
CA LEU A 62 -2.43 -7.21 3.80
C LEU A 62 -2.79 -8.54 4.45
N ARG A 63 -2.39 -9.66 3.83
CA ARG A 63 -2.63 -11.03 4.35
C ARG A 63 -1.93 -11.28 5.69
N ARG A 64 -0.92 -10.47 6.04
CA ARG A 64 -0.10 -10.63 7.26
C ARG A 64 -0.60 -9.79 8.43
N VAL A 65 -1.51 -8.85 8.20
CA VAL A 65 -2.09 -7.99 9.25
C VAL A 65 -2.78 -8.83 10.34
N CYS A 66 -3.41 -9.94 9.95
CA CYS A 66 -3.99 -10.90 10.88
C CYS A 66 -3.42 -12.30 10.61
N ILE A 67 -2.76 -12.88 11.62
CA ILE A 67 -2.08 -14.19 11.54
C ILE A 67 -3.00 -15.35 11.16
N ASP A 68 -4.29 -15.25 11.46
CA ASP A 68 -5.28 -16.29 11.17
C ASP A 68 -6.44 -15.75 10.33
N GLN A 69 -6.17 -14.83 9.41
CA GLN A 69 -7.21 -14.22 8.57
C GLN A 69 -8.00 -15.25 7.76
N VAL A 70 -7.42 -16.43 7.48
CA VAL A 70 -8.08 -17.49 6.71
C VAL A 70 -9.19 -18.17 7.51
N ASN A 71 -8.93 -18.55 8.77
CA ASN A 71 -9.88 -19.34 9.57
C ASN A 71 -10.69 -18.48 10.55
N CYS A 72 -10.21 -17.28 10.88
CA CYS A 72 -10.88 -16.35 11.78
C CYS A 72 -12.17 -15.81 11.16
N ARG A 73 -13.32 -16.31 11.63
CA ARG A 73 -14.65 -15.88 11.16
C ARG A 73 -14.95 -14.44 11.57
N HIS A 74 -14.63 -14.09 12.81
CA HIS A 74 -14.75 -12.76 13.38
C HIS A 74 -13.66 -12.54 14.43
N CYS A 75 -13.29 -11.29 14.66
CA CYS A 75 -12.26 -10.91 15.61
C CYS A 75 -12.74 -10.87 17.07
N GLY A 76 -14.02 -11.11 17.36
CA GLY A 76 -14.59 -11.04 18.71
C GLY A 76 -13.88 -11.91 19.77
N ASP A 77 -13.35 -13.06 19.37
CA ASP A 77 -12.64 -14.00 20.26
C ASP A 77 -11.16 -13.64 20.49
N CYS A 78 -10.63 -12.67 19.73
CA CYS A 78 -9.28 -12.17 19.96
C CYS A 78 -9.24 -11.30 21.22
N ASP A 79 -8.12 -11.34 21.94
CA ASP A 79 -7.89 -10.43 23.06
C ASP A 79 -7.90 -8.95 22.58
N PRO A 80 -8.31 -7.99 23.44
CA PRO A 80 -8.42 -6.59 23.04
C PRO A 80 -7.11 -5.99 22.47
N PRO A 81 -5.91 -6.24 23.06
CA PRO A 81 -4.65 -5.77 22.48
C PRO A 81 -4.42 -6.27 21.05
N ARG A 82 -4.64 -7.56 20.78
CA ARG A 82 -4.49 -8.14 19.44
C ARG A 82 -5.46 -7.53 18.43
N ARG A 83 -6.72 -7.32 18.81
CA ARG A 83 -7.71 -6.68 17.92
C ARG A 83 -7.28 -5.28 17.53
N HIS A 84 -6.93 -4.46 18.53
CA HIS A 84 -6.49 -3.09 18.31
C HIS A 84 -5.22 -3.02 17.46
N HIS A 85 -4.28 -3.95 17.67
CA HIS A 85 -3.07 -4.05 16.86
C HIS A 85 -3.39 -4.35 15.39
N CYS A 86 -4.21 -5.38 15.10
CA CYS A 86 -4.61 -5.72 13.74
C CYS A 86 -5.38 -4.58 13.06
N GLU A 87 -6.30 -3.93 13.77
CA GLU A 87 -7.06 -2.78 13.27
C GLU A 87 -6.14 -1.60 12.92
N SER A 88 -5.28 -1.18 13.85
CA SER A 88 -4.39 -0.03 13.64
C SER A 88 -3.41 -0.28 12.50
N HIS A 89 -2.89 -1.50 12.41
CA HIS A 89 -2.01 -1.90 11.30
C HIS A 89 -2.76 -1.94 9.96
N LEU A 90 -4.02 -2.41 9.95
CA LEU A 90 -4.85 -2.38 8.75
C LEU A 90 -5.10 -0.96 8.27
N VAL A 91 -5.47 -0.04 9.17
CA VAL A 91 -5.74 1.36 8.85
C VAL A 91 -4.51 2.05 8.27
N ALA A 92 -3.34 1.88 8.89
CA ALA A 92 -2.09 2.45 8.38
C ALA A 92 -1.77 1.92 6.97
N MET A 93 -1.83 0.60 6.78
CA MET A 93 -1.56 -0.02 5.49
C MET A 93 -2.55 0.40 4.40
N LEU A 94 -3.82 0.60 4.74
CA LEU A 94 -4.83 1.08 3.78
C LEU A 94 -4.57 2.52 3.32
N GLY A 95 -4.09 3.38 4.22
CA GLY A 95 -3.66 4.73 3.87
C GLY A 95 -2.51 4.71 2.86
N ASP A 96 -1.47 3.91 3.14
CA ASP A 96 -0.31 3.77 2.25
C ASP A 96 -0.69 3.17 0.90
N LEU A 97 -1.53 2.12 0.90
CA LEU A 97 -2.02 1.48 -0.32
C LEU A 97 -2.83 2.44 -1.18
N LEU A 98 -3.76 3.20 -0.59
CA LEU A 98 -4.61 4.12 -1.34
C LEU A 98 -3.78 5.26 -1.94
N ALA A 99 -2.86 5.82 -1.17
CA ALA A 99 -1.94 6.84 -1.67
C ALA A 99 -1.11 6.32 -2.86
N PHE A 100 -0.59 5.09 -2.74
CA PHE A 100 0.17 4.47 -3.80
C PHE A 100 -0.66 4.19 -5.06
N ILE A 101 -1.86 3.62 -4.92
CA ILE A 101 -2.77 3.33 -6.04
C ILE A 101 -3.10 4.61 -6.83
N LEU A 102 -3.39 5.71 -6.12
CA LEU A 102 -3.71 6.98 -6.77
C LEU A 102 -2.51 7.58 -7.52
N GLU A 103 -1.29 7.39 -7.02
CA GLU A 103 -0.08 7.82 -7.71
C GLU A 103 0.23 6.95 -8.94
N HIS A 104 0.00 5.64 -8.85
CA HIS A 104 0.10 4.72 -9.97
C HIS A 104 -0.87 5.11 -11.10
N PHE A 105 -2.14 5.40 -10.77
CA PHE A 105 -3.12 5.87 -11.75
C PHE A 105 -2.71 7.18 -12.41
N ARG A 106 -2.17 8.13 -11.63
CA ARG A 106 -1.66 9.38 -12.19
C ARG A 106 -0.54 9.11 -13.18
N THR A 107 0.40 8.23 -12.84
CA THR A 107 1.51 7.85 -13.72
C THR A 107 0.99 7.31 -15.05
N GLU A 108 0.04 6.37 -15.03
CA GLU A 108 -0.52 5.81 -16.26
C GLU A 108 -1.30 6.84 -17.09
N GLU A 109 -2.07 7.70 -16.43
CA GLU A 109 -2.83 8.76 -17.08
C GLU A 109 -1.91 9.83 -17.69
N GLU A 110 -0.77 10.12 -17.07
CA GLU A 110 0.28 10.95 -17.66
C GLU A 110 0.91 10.27 -18.88
N ILE A 111 1.24 8.98 -18.80
CA ILE A 111 1.75 8.22 -19.94
C ILE A 111 0.74 8.19 -21.11
N MET A 112 -0.55 7.99 -20.83
CA MET A 112 -1.62 8.04 -21.84
C MET A 112 -1.71 9.40 -22.54
N ARG A 113 -1.51 10.48 -21.79
CA ARG A 113 -1.54 11.85 -22.32
C ARG A 113 -0.29 12.15 -23.15
N ASP A 114 0.88 11.83 -22.62
CA ASP A 114 2.18 12.23 -23.18
C ASP A 114 2.56 11.38 -24.40
N SER A 115 2.09 10.14 -24.46
CA SER A 115 2.19 9.28 -25.66
C SER A 115 1.13 9.58 -26.72
N LEU A 116 0.33 10.63 -26.56
CA LEU A 116 -0.76 11.02 -27.48
C LEU A 116 -1.83 9.93 -27.70
N LEU A 117 -1.82 8.84 -26.93
CA LEU A 117 -2.81 7.77 -27.03
C LEU A 117 -4.23 8.33 -26.86
N LEU A 118 -4.40 9.28 -25.95
CA LEU A 118 -5.68 9.97 -25.72
C LEU A 118 -6.22 10.70 -26.97
N MET A 119 -5.36 11.14 -27.88
CA MET A 119 -5.77 11.77 -29.15
C MET A 119 -6.13 10.75 -30.23
N VAL A 120 -5.59 9.53 -30.14
CA VAL A 120 -5.78 8.46 -31.12
C VAL A 120 -6.97 7.58 -30.75
N ASP A 121 -7.07 7.18 -29.48
CA ASP A 121 -8.10 6.28 -28.98
C ASP A 121 -8.62 6.76 -27.62
N ARG A 122 -9.50 7.77 -27.68
CA ARG A 122 -10.09 8.38 -26.49
C ARG A 122 -10.97 7.41 -25.70
N GLU A 123 -11.68 6.51 -26.38
CA GLU A 123 -12.59 5.57 -25.74
C GLU A 123 -11.83 4.55 -24.88
N LEU A 124 -10.69 4.05 -25.40
CA LEU A 124 -9.81 3.18 -24.64
C LEU A 124 -9.27 3.87 -23.38
N CYS A 125 -8.76 5.09 -23.49
CA CYS A 125 -8.26 5.84 -22.32
C CYS A 125 -9.39 6.15 -21.32
N GLN A 126 -10.60 6.45 -21.80
CA GLN A 126 -11.74 6.69 -20.92
C GLN A 126 -12.12 5.42 -20.16
N ALA A 127 -12.18 4.26 -20.81
CA ALA A 127 -12.43 2.99 -20.14
C ALA A 127 -11.37 2.67 -19.08
N HIS A 128 -10.09 2.99 -19.35
CA HIS A 128 -8.98 2.83 -18.40
C HIS A 128 -9.20 3.70 -17.14
N MET A 129 -9.47 5.01 -17.31
CA MET A 129 -9.74 5.93 -16.19
C MET A 129 -11.03 5.59 -15.43
N GLU A 130 -12.04 5.06 -16.11
CA GLU A 130 -13.27 4.60 -15.47
C GLU A 130 -13.00 3.39 -14.57
N ASP A 131 -12.13 2.46 -14.96
CA ASP A 131 -11.73 1.34 -14.12
C ASP A 131 -10.93 1.80 -12.89
N HIS A 132 -10.03 2.79 -13.04
CA HIS A 132 -9.36 3.46 -11.91
C HIS A 132 -10.35 4.05 -10.90
N ALA A 133 -11.36 4.77 -11.40
CA ALA A 133 -12.38 5.37 -10.55
C ALA A 133 -13.22 4.29 -9.85
N ALA A 134 -13.59 3.22 -10.56
CA ALA A 134 -14.41 2.13 -10.04
C ALA A 134 -13.71 1.39 -8.89
N ILE A 135 -12.44 1.00 -9.06
CA ILE A 135 -11.69 0.34 -8.00
C ILE A 135 -11.43 1.26 -6.80
N SER A 136 -11.12 2.54 -7.04
CA SER A 136 -10.94 3.54 -5.98
C SER A 136 -12.19 3.66 -5.12
N GLY A 137 -13.37 3.77 -5.75
CA GLY A 137 -14.64 3.80 -5.06
C GLY A 137 -14.89 2.54 -4.25
N LYS A 138 -14.61 1.36 -4.82
CA LYS A 138 -14.82 0.09 -4.12
C LYS A 138 -13.89 -0.08 -2.92
N VAL A 139 -12.63 0.32 -3.03
CA VAL A 139 -11.69 0.30 -1.91
C VAL A 139 -12.17 1.26 -0.81
N GLN A 140 -12.59 2.47 -1.16
CA GLN A 140 -13.13 3.44 -0.19
C GLN A 140 -14.39 2.94 0.53
N GLU A 141 -15.32 2.29 -0.17
CA GLU A 141 -16.49 1.66 0.44
C GLU A 141 -16.11 0.61 1.49
N ILE A 142 -15.13 -0.23 1.16
CA ILE A 142 -14.65 -1.28 2.07
C ILE A 142 -13.94 -0.66 3.28
N VAL A 143 -13.09 0.34 3.07
CA VAL A 143 -12.41 1.08 4.14
C VAL A 143 -13.43 1.79 5.05
N ALA A 144 -14.47 2.40 4.49
CA ALA A 144 -15.52 3.07 5.26
C ALA A 144 -16.35 2.10 6.13
N ALA A 145 -16.35 0.81 5.78
CA ALA A 145 -17.00 -0.26 6.54
C ALA A 145 -16.06 -0.93 7.57
N LEU A 146 -14.95 -0.29 7.95
CA LEU A 146 -14.03 -0.77 8.98
C LEU A 146 -14.77 -1.05 10.29
N ASP A 147 -14.70 -2.31 10.73
CA ASP A 147 -15.23 -2.79 12.00
C ASP A 147 -14.13 -3.61 12.70
N PRO A 148 -13.68 -3.20 13.91
CA PRO A 148 -12.68 -3.93 14.68
C PRO A 148 -13.07 -5.38 15.00
N MET A 149 -14.38 -5.69 14.99
CA MET A 149 -14.88 -7.05 15.20
C MET A 149 -14.79 -7.91 13.93
N ASN A 150 -14.51 -7.32 12.78
CA ASN A 150 -14.49 -7.99 11.48
C ASN A 150 -13.23 -7.68 10.65
N THR A 151 -12.12 -7.25 11.28
CA THR A 151 -10.84 -6.96 10.60
C THR A 151 -10.38 -8.11 9.69
N ALA A 152 -10.48 -9.36 10.13
CA ALA A 152 -10.13 -10.53 9.31
C ALA A 152 -11.02 -10.68 8.07
N GLY A 153 -12.33 -10.41 8.20
CA GLY A 153 -13.25 -10.41 7.07
C GLY A 153 -12.99 -9.29 6.08
N LEU A 154 -12.56 -8.12 6.56
CA LEU A 154 -12.18 -7.01 5.70
C LEU A 154 -10.91 -7.29 4.90
N ILE A 155 -9.89 -7.86 5.54
CA ILE A 155 -8.65 -8.31 4.90
C ILE A 155 -8.95 -9.26 3.74
N ARG A 156 -9.81 -10.26 3.94
CA ARG A 156 -10.21 -11.20 2.88
C ARG A 156 -10.92 -10.53 1.71
N GLN A 157 -11.81 -9.58 2.00
CA GLN A 157 -12.54 -8.86 0.96
C GLN A 157 -11.62 -7.97 0.13
N LEU A 158 -10.72 -7.22 0.78
CA LEU A 158 -9.71 -6.40 0.11
C LEU A 158 -8.74 -7.25 -0.70
N ASP A 159 -8.24 -8.35 -0.13
CA ASP A 159 -7.30 -9.25 -0.82
C ASP A 159 -7.92 -9.83 -2.11
N ALA A 160 -9.15 -10.33 -2.03
CA ALA A 160 -9.84 -10.91 -3.18
C ALA A 160 -10.19 -9.86 -4.24
N LEU A 161 -10.57 -8.65 -3.82
CA LEU A 161 -10.86 -7.52 -4.71
C LEU A 161 -9.60 -7.11 -5.47
N LEU A 162 -8.52 -6.78 -4.74
CA LEU A 162 -7.29 -6.23 -5.31
C LEU A 162 -6.56 -7.25 -6.16
N THR A 163 -6.48 -8.52 -5.72
CA THR A 163 -5.84 -9.60 -6.50
C THR A 163 -6.55 -9.81 -7.84
N ARG A 164 -7.89 -9.76 -7.86
CA ARG A 164 -8.65 -9.91 -9.10
C ARG A 164 -8.50 -8.68 -9.99
N TRP A 165 -8.65 -7.51 -9.40
CA TRP A 165 -8.59 -6.25 -10.13
C TRP A 165 -7.23 -6.09 -10.80
N ILE A 166 -6.12 -6.21 -10.06
CA ILE A 166 -4.77 -5.97 -10.61
C ILE A 166 -4.46 -6.88 -11.80
N SER A 167 -4.81 -8.17 -11.74
CA SER A 167 -4.58 -9.08 -12.86
C SER A 167 -5.41 -8.71 -14.10
N ASN A 168 -6.68 -8.35 -13.91
CA ASN A 168 -7.55 -7.98 -15.01
C ASN A 168 -7.15 -6.62 -15.61
N HIS A 169 -6.86 -5.64 -14.75
CA HIS A 169 -6.50 -4.29 -15.14
C HIS A 169 -5.24 -4.27 -15.99
N ILE A 170 -4.16 -4.88 -15.50
CA ILE A 170 -2.89 -4.99 -16.24
C ILE A 170 -3.10 -5.64 -17.61
N THR A 171 -3.87 -6.74 -17.65
CA THR A 171 -4.10 -7.50 -18.89
C THR A 171 -4.91 -6.69 -19.91
N LEU A 172 -5.94 -5.97 -19.45
CA LEU A 172 -6.88 -5.27 -20.31
C LEU A 172 -6.41 -3.88 -20.71
N HIS A 173 -5.65 -3.20 -19.85
CA HIS A 173 -5.32 -1.79 -20.00
C HIS A 173 -3.81 -1.57 -20.10
N ASP A 174 -3.04 -1.91 -19.07
CA ASP A 174 -1.63 -1.51 -18.97
C ASP A 174 -0.76 -2.17 -20.03
N MET A 175 -1.08 -3.42 -20.42
CA MET A 175 -0.43 -4.09 -21.54
C MET A 175 -0.71 -3.42 -22.89
N LEU A 176 -1.87 -2.78 -23.09
CA LEU A 176 -2.13 -1.99 -24.29
C LEU A 176 -1.34 -0.68 -24.25
N LEU A 177 -1.35 0.00 -23.10
CA LEU A 177 -0.60 1.24 -22.88
C LEU A 177 0.90 1.04 -23.10
N ALA A 178 1.50 0.04 -22.46
CA ALA A 178 2.92 -0.28 -22.62
C ALA A 178 3.28 -0.62 -24.07
N ARG A 179 2.44 -1.39 -24.77
CA ARG A 179 2.66 -1.69 -26.20
C ARG A 179 2.60 -0.46 -27.08
N TRP A 180 1.73 0.50 -26.76
CA TRP A 180 1.65 1.78 -27.47
C TRP A 180 2.95 2.57 -27.29
N VAL A 181 3.37 2.78 -26.04
CA VAL A 181 4.58 3.54 -25.69
C VAL A 181 5.84 2.92 -26.29
N LEU A 182 6.02 1.61 -26.12
CA LEU A 182 7.20 0.90 -26.64
C LEU A 182 7.27 0.90 -28.18
N ARG A 183 6.12 1.01 -28.86
CA ARG A 183 6.08 1.21 -30.32
C ARG A 183 6.56 2.62 -30.66
N GLU A 184 6.06 3.66 -30.00
CA GLU A 184 6.42 5.05 -30.34
C GLU A 184 7.86 5.41 -29.97
N ASP A 185 8.38 4.92 -28.85
CA ASP A 185 9.80 5.03 -28.51
C ASP A 185 10.70 4.47 -29.62
N SER A 186 10.24 3.45 -30.35
CA SER A 186 10.94 2.91 -31.51
C SER A 186 10.86 3.80 -32.76
N VAL A 187 9.76 4.55 -32.93
CA VAL A 187 9.53 5.44 -34.08
C VAL A 187 10.23 6.79 -33.89
N LEU A 188 10.16 7.38 -32.68
CA LEU A 188 10.83 8.64 -32.36
C LEU A 188 12.35 8.49 -32.24
N ARG A 189 12.88 7.35 -31.74
CA ARG A 189 14.33 7.05 -31.84
C ARG A 189 14.81 6.92 -33.28
N ARG A 190 14.01 6.37 -34.19
CA ARG A 190 14.37 6.25 -35.62
C ARG A 190 14.43 7.59 -36.33
N ALA A 191 13.58 8.54 -35.95
CA ALA A 191 13.63 9.91 -36.49
C ALA A 191 14.83 10.74 -35.98
N SER A 192 15.51 10.27 -34.92
CA SER A 192 16.60 10.98 -34.24
C SER A 192 18.00 10.51 -34.63
N LEU A 193 18.12 9.45 -35.44
CA LEU A 193 19.41 8.99 -35.99
C LEU A 193 19.63 9.62 -37.37
N PRO A 194 20.75 10.31 -37.61
CA PRO A 194 21.04 10.86 -38.94
C PRO A 194 21.28 9.71 -39.94
N PRO A 195 20.90 9.89 -41.22
CA PRO A 195 21.22 8.91 -42.25
C PRO A 195 22.75 8.81 -42.40
N GLY A 196 23.26 7.58 -42.29
CA GLY A 196 24.65 7.23 -42.58
C GLY A 196 24.91 7.06 -44.07
#